data_AF-A0A257JYK5-F1
#
_entry.id   AF-A0A257JYK5-F1
#
_cell.length_a   1.000
_cell.length_b   1.000
_cell.length_c   1.000
_cell.angle_alpha   90.00
_cell.angle_beta   90.00
_cell.angle_gamma   90.00
#
_symmetry.space_group_name_H-M   'P 1'
#
loop_
_entity.id
_entity.type
_entity.pdbx_description
1 polymer ?
#
loop_
_entity_poly.entity_id
_entity_poly.type
_entity_poly.pdbx_seq_one_letter_code
_entity_poly.pdbx_strand_id
1 'polypeptide(L)'
;MIRNNIDLVNIVLMVLSMAVAVFIPFELFLFVYAVLGPLHYLTEINWLHGRNYFLTRKNDYFFIFFFIGLLLVTSIFQLKGYSPLLIFTTFFGSLALLFFESRTKRFLALIGILVVGMLLNTFCFYHFRLVFSMFLPSIVHVFIFTGLFILLGALKTRSKIGIASIVVFISCSVALLLISSNINQSSISANLIDSYRIFRNLNIKMIEVFQFFHFPEIKENIGNTNDNQLVFFSDFGIKIMRFIAFAYTYHYLNWFSKTSVILWHKTSTMKLLAIFVIWFVSVALYTYNYKVGLQWLYLLSIAHVLLEFPLNHKSLIDIRKQLKSQPSQ
;
A
#
# COMPACT_ATOMS: atom_id res chain seq x y z
N MET A 1 29.24 6.06 8.09
CA MET A 1 29.48 4.79 7.35
C MET A 1 28.22 3.90 7.32
N ILE A 2 27.67 3.45 8.47
CA ILE A 2 26.50 2.54 8.53
C ILE A 2 25.25 3.06 7.78
N ARG A 3 25.02 4.38 7.72
CA ARG A 3 23.81 4.97 7.11
C ARG A 3 23.85 5.06 5.58
N ASN A 4 25.02 5.31 4.98
CA ASN A 4 25.20 5.24 3.52
C ASN A 4 24.91 3.82 3.02
N ASN A 5 25.15 2.80 3.85
CA ASN A 5 24.84 1.42 3.51
C ASN A 5 23.33 1.18 3.40
N ILE A 6 22.48 1.87 4.18
CA ILE A 6 21.02 1.68 4.11
C ILE A 6 20.45 2.28 2.83
N ASP A 7 20.89 3.49 2.46
CA ASP A 7 20.46 4.12 1.22
C ASP A 7 20.90 3.29 0.00
N LEU A 8 22.11 2.72 0.03
CA LEU A 8 22.59 1.80 -0.99
C LEU A 8 21.80 0.49 -1.03
N VAL A 9 21.51 -0.10 0.13
CA VAL A 9 20.65 -1.30 0.24
C VAL A 9 19.27 -1.01 -0.35
N ASN A 10 18.68 0.15 -0.10
CA ASN A 10 17.41 0.55 -0.70
C ASN A 10 17.49 0.56 -2.23
N ILE A 11 18.53 1.17 -2.81
CA ILE A 11 18.75 1.18 -4.26
C ILE A 11 18.87 -0.24 -4.81
N VAL A 12 19.67 -1.09 -4.17
CA VAL A 12 19.84 -2.50 -4.58
C VAL A 12 18.51 -3.23 -4.53
N LEU A 13 17.72 -3.06 -3.46
CA LEU A 13 16.41 -3.69 -3.32
C LEU A 13 15.41 -3.19 -4.38
N MET A 14 15.44 -1.91 -4.77
CA MET A 14 14.63 -1.40 -5.88
C MET A 14 14.99 -2.11 -7.19
N VAL A 15 16.28 -2.16 -7.53
CA VAL A 15 16.76 -2.78 -8.77
C VAL A 15 16.46 -4.28 -8.79
N LEU A 16 16.66 -4.99 -7.67
CA LEU A 16 16.30 -6.40 -7.55
C LEU A 16 14.79 -6.62 -7.70
N SER A 17 13.96 -5.80 -7.04
CA SER A 17 12.50 -5.88 -7.16
C SER A 17 12.06 -5.66 -8.60
N MET A 18 12.66 -4.69 -9.29
CA MET A 18 12.41 -4.42 -10.71
C MET A 18 12.83 -5.61 -11.57
N ALA A 19 14.03 -6.16 -11.36
CA ALA A 19 14.55 -7.27 -12.14
C ALA A 19 13.63 -8.50 -12.07
N VAL A 20 13.23 -8.91 -10.87
CA VAL A 20 12.31 -10.06 -10.71
C VAL A 20 10.92 -9.74 -11.28
N ALA A 21 10.43 -8.52 -11.07
CA ALA A 21 9.13 -8.10 -11.60
C ALA A 21 9.09 -8.14 -13.14
N VAL A 22 10.20 -7.90 -13.85
CA VAL A 22 10.24 -7.99 -15.33
C VAL A 22 9.92 -9.41 -15.83
N PHE A 23 10.42 -10.43 -15.14
CA PHE A 23 10.33 -11.82 -15.60
C PHE A 23 9.05 -12.52 -15.15
N ILE A 24 8.66 -12.40 -13.87
CA ILE A 24 7.55 -13.18 -13.28
C ILE A 24 6.59 -12.30 -12.47
N PRO A 25 5.99 -11.24 -13.06
CA PRO A 25 5.22 -10.24 -12.33
C PRO A 25 3.99 -10.80 -11.59
N PHE A 26 3.30 -11.80 -12.16
CA PHE A 26 2.09 -12.36 -11.55
C PHE A 26 2.41 -13.24 -10.34
N GLU A 27 3.33 -14.18 -10.50
CA GLU A 27 3.81 -15.07 -9.45
C GLU A 27 4.49 -14.28 -8.33
N LEU A 28 5.33 -13.29 -8.69
CA LEU A 28 5.98 -12.41 -7.73
C LEU A 28 4.94 -11.70 -6.86
N PHE A 29 3.93 -11.07 -7.47
CA PHE A 29 2.91 -10.35 -6.72
C PHE A 29 2.14 -11.28 -5.76
N LEU A 30 1.69 -12.44 -6.22
CA LEU A 30 0.98 -13.40 -5.36
C LEU A 30 1.87 -13.90 -4.22
N PHE A 31 3.14 -14.19 -4.51
CA PHE A 31 4.12 -14.62 -3.50
C PHE A 31 4.35 -13.54 -2.45
N VAL A 32 4.67 -12.31 -2.85
CA VAL A 32 4.97 -11.25 -1.87
C VAL A 32 3.73 -10.88 -1.08
N TYR A 33 2.54 -10.90 -1.68
CA TYR A 33 1.29 -10.66 -0.97
C TYR A 33 1.02 -11.74 0.09
N ALA A 34 1.20 -13.02 -0.25
CA ALA A 34 0.90 -14.13 0.64
C ALA A 34 1.97 -14.39 1.72
N VAL A 35 3.25 -14.17 1.40
CA VAL A 35 4.37 -14.53 2.26
C VAL A 35 4.96 -13.31 2.97
N LEU A 36 5.37 -12.28 2.23
CA LEU A 36 6.00 -11.09 2.82
C LEU A 36 4.98 -10.14 3.45
N GLY A 37 3.80 -10.02 2.85
CA GLY A 37 2.69 -9.19 3.30
C GLY A 37 2.35 -9.40 4.78
N PRO A 38 1.87 -10.58 5.20
CA PRO A 38 1.48 -10.80 6.60
C PRO A 38 2.62 -10.55 7.60
N LEU A 39 3.87 -10.89 7.25
CA LEU A 39 5.02 -10.61 8.11
C LEU A 39 5.25 -9.10 8.26
N HIS A 40 5.15 -8.36 7.16
CA HIS A 40 5.25 -6.91 7.16
C HIS A 40 4.12 -6.29 7.99
N TYR A 41 2.86 -6.67 7.75
CA TYR A 41 1.69 -6.14 8.46
C TYR A 41 1.83 -6.31 9.98
N LEU A 42 2.20 -7.51 10.43
CA LEU A 42 2.30 -7.83 11.85
C LEU A 42 3.46 -7.11 12.55
N THR A 43 4.63 -7.05 11.89
CA THR A 43 5.79 -6.34 12.44
C THR A 43 5.57 -4.83 12.49
N GLU A 44 4.86 -4.28 11.49
CA GLU A 44 4.46 -2.88 11.45
C GLU A 44 3.42 -2.52 12.50
N ILE A 45 2.33 -3.29 12.63
CA ILE A 45 1.32 -3.05 13.67
C ILE A 45 1.97 -3.05 15.06
N ASN A 46 2.87 -4.00 15.33
CA ASN A 46 3.60 -4.04 16.60
C ASN A 46 4.47 -2.79 16.80
N TRP A 47 5.17 -2.33 15.75
CA TRP A 47 6.00 -1.12 15.82
C TRP A 47 5.15 0.15 16.00
N LEU A 48 4.03 0.28 15.27
CA LEU A 48 3.08 1.37 15.39
C LEU A 48 2.48 1.46 16.80
N HIS A 49 2.13 0.31 17.38
CA HIS A 49 1.63 0.25 18.76
C HIS A 49 2.64 0.83 19.76
N GLY A 50 3.93 0.49 19.62
CA GLY A 50 5.02 1.07 20.44
C GLY A 50 5.20 2.59 20.27
N ARG A 51 4.61 3.18 19.21
CA ARG A 51 4.62 4.63 18.93
C ARG A 51 3.26 5.30 19.16
N ASN A 52 2.33 4.64 19.85
CA ASN A 52 0.95 5.10 20.03
C ASN A 52 0.27 5.46 18.68
N TYR A 53 0.62 4.73 17.62
CA TYR A 53 0.16 5.00 16.25
C TYR A 53 0.37 6.45 15.81
N PHE A 54 1.34 7.16 16.38
CA PHE A 54 1.60 8.59 16.13
C PHE A 54 0.46 9.55 16.50
N LEU A 55 -0.58 9.08 17.18
CA LEU A 55 -1.73 9.87 17.61
C LEU A 55 -1.40 10.69 18.87
N THR A 56 -2.16 11.78 19.06
CA THR A 56 -1.94 12.75 20.16
C THR A 56 -2.29 12.15 21.52
N ARG A 57 -3.43 11.46 21.65
CA ARG A 57 -3.84 10.83 22.92
C ARG A 57 -3.67 9.32 22.89
N LYS A 58 -3.43 8.73 24.07
CA LYS A 58 -3.27 7.28 24.23
C LYS A 58 -4.47 6.48 23.74
N ASN A 59 -5.69 6.98 23.90
CA ASN A 59 -6.90 6.20 23.57
C ASN A 59 -7.39 6.44 22.13
N ASP A 60 -6.70 7.25 21.34
CA ASP A 60 -7.17 7.63 20.01
C ASP A 60 -7.14 6.46 19.02
N TYR A 61 -6.31 5.45 19.26
CA TYR A 61 -6.27 4.28 18.40
C TYR A 61 -7.60 3.51 18.40
N PHE A 62 -8.40 3.57 19.48
CA PHE A 62 -9.71 2.90 19.53
C PHE A 62 -10.65 3.37 18.43
N PHE A 63 -10.52 4.63 17.98
CA PHE A 63 -11.25 5.13 16.81
C PHE A 63 -10.93 4.28 15.56
N ILE A 64 -9.65 4.03 15.29
CA ILE A 64 -9.23 3.25 14.11
C ILE A 64 -9.69 1.79 14.26
N PHE A 65 -9.51 1.18 15.43
CA PHE A 65 -9.98 -0.19 15.68
C PHE A 65 -11.50 -0.34 15.54
N PHE A 66 -12.27 0.67 15.95
CA PHE A 66 -13.72 0.70 15.74
C PHE A 66 -14.07 0.62 14.25
N PHE A 67 -13.41 1.41 13.40
CA PHE A 67 -13.64 1.38 11.94
C PHE A 67 -13.13 0.09 11.28
N ILE A 68 -12.04 -0.51 11.76
CA ILE A 68 -11.60 -1.85 11.33
C ILE A 68 -12.70 -2.88 11.67
N GLY A 69 -13.27 -2.82 12.87
CA GLY A 69 -14.40 -3.66 13.27
C GLY A 69 -15.63 -3.46 12.38
N LEU A 70 -15.99 -2.21 12.08
CA LEU A 70 -17.09 -1.92 11.14
C LEU A 70 -16.82 -2.44 9.73
N LEU A 71 -15.59 -2.33 9.22
CA LEU A 71 -15.21 -2.90 7.93
C LEU A 71 -15.37 -4.43 7.92
N LEU A 72 -14.98 -5.10 9.00
CA LEU A 72 -15.19 -6.53 9.15
C LEU A 72 -16.68 -6.90 9.14
N VAL A 73 -17.50 -6.17 9.91
CA VAL A 73 -18.96 -6.33 9.94
C VAL A 73 -19.56 -6.14 8.55
N THR A 74 -19.23 -5.05 7.86
CA THR A 74 -19.74 -4.79 6.49
C THR A 74 -19.31 -5.86 5.50
N SER A 75 -18.12 -6.45 5.65
CA SER A 75 -17.67 -7.57 4.84
C SER A 75 -18.48 -8.84 5.10
N ILE A 76 -18.78 -9.17 6.36
CA ILE A 76 -19.57 -10.35 6.76
C ILE A 76 -21.02 -10.25 6.27
N PHE A 77 -21.65 -9.09 6.46
CA PHE A 77 -23.04 -8.85 6.04
C PHE A 77 -23.19 -8.44 4.56
N GLN A 78 -22.12 -8.52 3.77
CA GLN A 78 -22.09 -8.17 2.34
C GLN A 78 -22.48 -6.70 2.03
N LEU A 79 -22.36 -5.81 3.01
CA LEU A 79 -22.63 -4.37 2.93
C LEU A 79 -21.43 -3.58 2.38
N LYS A 80 -20.74 -4.12 1.37
CA LYS A 80 -19.48 -3.56 0.83
C LYS A 80 -19.62 -2.17 0.20
N GLY A 81 -20.85 -1.70 -0.03
CA GLY A 81 -21.13 -0.34 -0.50
C GLY A 81 -20.70 0.75 0.48
N TYR A 82 -20.59 0.44 1.78
CA TYR A 82 -20.19 1.42 2.81
C TYR A 82 -18.69 1.46 3.08
N SER A 83 -17.91 0.49 2.57
CA SER A 83 -16.45 0.44 2.78
C SER A 83 -15.72 1.73 2.36
N PRO A 84 -16.06 2.42 1.24
CA PRO A 84 -15.42 3.69 0.87
C PRO A 84 -15.59 4.77 1.94
N LEU A 85 -16.81 4.90 2.49
CA LEU A 85 -17.12 5.89 3.52
C LEU A 85 -16.34 5.60 4.81
N LEU A 86 -16.29 4.33 5.24
CA LEU A 86 -15.55 3.93 6.44
C LEU A 86 -14.05 4.21 6.30
N ILE A 87 -13.45 3.89 5.14
CA ILE A 87 -12.03 4.16 4.89
C ILE A 87 -11.77 5.67 4.81
N PHE A 88 -12.63 6.43 4.12
CA PHE A 88 -12.57 7.90 4.07
C PHE A 88 -12.59 8.52 5.47
N THR A 89 -13.58 8.13 6.29
CA THR A 89 -13.74 8.66 7.65
C THR A 89 -12.56 8.26 8.53
N THR A 90 -12.00 7.07 8.36
CA THR A 90 -10.80 6.66 9.10
C THR A 90 -9.57 7.49 8.68
N PHE A 91 -9.40 7.67 7.36
CA PHE A 91 -8.29 8.43 6.79
C PHE A 91 -8.31 9.89 7.26
N PHE A 92 -9.36 10.64 6.99
CA PHE A 92 -9.45 12.05 7.40
C PHE A 92 -9.72 12.21 8.91
N GLY A 93 -10.40 11.25 9.53
CA GLY A 93 -10.60 11.24 10.98
C GLY A 93 -9.27 11.17 11.72
N SER A 94 -8.36 10.28 11.29
CA SER A 94 -7.02 10.19 11.89
C SER A 94 -6.23 11.50 11.76
N LEU A 95 -6.37 12.22 10.64
CA LEU A 95 -5.82 13.57 10.47
C LEU A 95 -6.39 14.56 11.50
N ALA A 96 -7.71 14.54 11.71
CA ALA A 96 -8.35 15.41 12.70
C ALA A 96 -7.88 15.09 14.14
N LEU A 97 -7.65 13.81 14.47
CA LEU A 97 -7.11 13.42 15.79
C LEU A 97 -5.65 13.86 15.99
N LEU A 98 -4.89 14.03 14.91
CA LEU A 98 -3.53 14.57 14.97
C LEU A 98 -3.49 16.08 15.22
N PHE A 99 -4.43 16.84 14.66
CA PHE A 99 -4.41 18.30 14.71
C PHE A 99 -5.15 18.91 15.90
N PHE A 100 -6.24 18.30 16.35
CA PHE A 100 -7.10 18.92 17.37
C PHE A 100 -6.90 18.27 18.73
N GLU A 101 -6.46 19.07 19.72
CA GLU A 101 -6.39 18.62 21.10
C GLU A 101 -7.72 18.77 21.86
N SER A 102 -8.58 19.74 21.50
CA SER A 102 -9.86 19.98 22.16
C SER A 102 -10.92 18.92 21.80
N ARG A 103 -11.63 18.37 22.80
CA ARG A 103 -12.68 17.36 22.59
C ARG A 103 -13.79 17.86 21.67
N THR A 104 -14.23 19.10 21.87
CA THR A 104 -15.31 19.70 21.08
C THR A 104 -14.89 19.89 19.62
N LYS A 105 -13.69 20.44 19.38
CA LYS A 105 -13.17 20.62 18.01
C LYS A 105 -13.01 19.28 17.29
N ARG A 106 -12.53 18.26 17.99
CA ARG A 106 -12.41 16.90 17.44
C ARG A 106 -13.77 16.32 17.06
N PHE A 107 -14.76 16.42 17.95
CA PHE A 107 -16.10 15.91 17.69
C PHE A 107 -16.75 16.60 16.49
N LEU A 108 -16.71 17.93 16.44
CA LEU A 108 -17.20 18.71 15.30
C LEU A 108 -16.49 18.35 13.99
N ALA A 109 -15.16 18.20 14.03
CA ALA A 109 -14.38 17.80 12.86
C ALA A 109 -14.76 16.40 12.36
N LEU A 110 -14.92 15.42 13.27
CA LEU A 110 -15.32 14.06 12.91
C LEU A 110 -16.73 14.01 12.30
N ILE A 111 -17.68 14.76 12.85
CA ILE A 111 -19.03 14.90 12.24
C ILE A 111 -18.92 15.52 10.86
N GLY A 112 -18.18 16.64 10.74
CA GLY A 112 -17.99 17.32 9.45
C GLY A 112 -17.39 16.39 8.40
N ILE A 113 -16.37 15.61 8.76
CA ILE A 113 -15.75 14.60 7.89
C ILE A 113 -16.79 13.54 7.49
N LEU A 114 -17.59 13.01 8.42
CA LEU A 114 -18.59 12.01 8.10
C LEU A 114 -19.64 12.56 7.13
N VAL A 115 -20.16 13.77 7.36
CA VAL A 115 -21.14 14.43 6.48
C VAL A 115 -20.57 14.66 5.10
N VAL A 116 -19.35 15.21 5.00
CA VAL A 116 -18.66 15.41 3.70
C VAL A 116 -18.46 14.07 3.00
N GLY A 117 -18.03 13.03 3.73
CA GLY A 117 -17.88 11.68 3.19
C GLY A 117 -19.20 11.13 2.64
N MET A 118 -20.32 11.32 3.36
CA MET A 118 -21.65 10.90 2.89
C MET A 118 -22.06 11.65 1.62
N LEU A 119 -21.85 12.97 1.57
CA LEU A 119 -22.14 13.78 0.38
C LEU A 119 -21.31 13.32 -0.83
N LEU A 120 -20.00 13.14 -0.65
CA LEU A 120 -19.12 12.66 -1.73
C LEU A 120 -19.47 11.23 -2.18
N ASN A 121 -19.85 10.35 -1.25
CA ASN A 121 -20.28 9.01 -1.59
C ASN A 121 -21.58 9.02 -2.41
N THR A 122 -22.48 9.97 -2.17
CA THR A 122 -23.74 10.10 -2.93
C THR A 122 -23.53 10.77 -4.29
N PHE A 123 -22.87 11.93 -4.32
CA PHE A 123 -22.74 12.73 -5.55
C PHE A 123 -21.57 12.30 -6.46
N CYS A 124 -20.53 11.68 -5.90
CA CYS A 124 -19.31 11.28 -6.63
C CYS A 124 -19.04 9.78 -6.49
N PHE A 125 -20.08 8.94 -6.39
CA PHE A 125 -20.02 7.53 -6.03
C PHE A 125 -18.90 6.73 -6.71
N TYR A 126 -18.80 6.79 -8.04
CA TYR A 126 -17.80 6.02 -8.80
C TYR A 126 -16.37 6.39 -8.40
N HIS A 127 -16.02 7.68 -8.49
CA HIS A 127 -14.68 8.18 -8.16
C HIS A 127 -14.35 7.99 -6.67
N PHE A 128 -15.32 8.22 -5.80
CA PHE A 128 -15.17 8.06 -4.35
C PHE A 128 -14.83 6.61 -3.99
N ARG A 129 -15.56 5.63 -4.56
CA ARG A 129 -15.30 4.21 -4.36
C ARG A 129 -13.93 3.79 -4.89
N LEU A 130 -13.59 4.25 -6.10
CA LEU A 130 -12.31 3.94 -6.75
C LEU A 130 -11.13 4.48 -5.94
N VAL A 131 -11.22 5.70 -5.39
CA VAL A 131 -10.17 6.26 -4.54
C VAL A 131 -10.10 5.54 -3.20
N PHE A 132 -11.19 5.48 -2.43
CA PHE A 132 -11.11 5.08 -1.02
C PHE A 132 -11.17 3.57 -0.77
N SER A 133 -11.76 2.76 -1.66
CA SER A 133 -11.79 1.31 -1.51
C SER A 133 -10.81 0.54 -2.36
N MET A 134 -10.29 1.14 -3.43
CA MET A 134 -9.31 0.50 -4.30
C MET A 134 -7.94 1.15 -4.19
N PHE A 135 -7.75 2.39 -4.65
CA PHE A 135 -6.40 2.95 -4.77
C PHE A 135 -5.75 3.32 -3.44
N LEU A 136 -6.51 3.90 -2.51
CA LEU A 136 -5.97 4.31 -1.21
C LEU A 136 -5.29 3.16 -0.46
N PRO A 137 -5.97 2.01 -0.23
CA PRO A 137 -5.34 0.87 0.45
C PRO A 137 -4.40 0.02 -0.43
N SER A 138 -4.34 0.27 -1.75
CA SER A 138 -3.42 -0.43 -2.65
C SER A 138 -2.28 0.49 -3.09
N ILE A 139 -2.33 1.03 -4.30
CA ILE A 139 -1.25 1.78 -4.96
C ILE A 139 -0.87 3.04 -4.20
N VAL A 140 -1.81 3.81 -3.66
CA VAL A 140 -1.46 5.02 -2.90
C VAL A 140 -0.66 4.64 -1.66
N HIS A 141 -1.07 3.61 -0.93
CA HIS A 141 -0.33 3.16 0.24
C HIS A 141 1.02 2.52 -0.12
N VAL A 142 1.02 1.47 -0.96
CA VAL A 142 2.26 0.72 -1.24
C VAL A 142 3.25 1.49 -2.10
N PHE A 143 2.80 2.41 -2.98
CA PHE A 143 3.68 3.14 -3.89
C PHE A 143 3.89 4.60 -3.47
N ILE A 144 2.81 5.38 -3.30
CA ILE A 144 2.92 6.82 -3.04
C ILE A 144 3.45 7.08 -1.64
N PHE A 145 2.87 6.48 -0.59
CA PHE A 145 3.39 6.66 0.78
C PHE A 145 4.80 6.08 0.93
N THR A 146 5.13 4.96 0.30
CA THR A 146 6.51 4.45 0.23
C THR A 146 7.47 5.50 -0.34
N GLY A 147 7.14 6.13 -1.47
CA GLY A 147 7.93 7.21 -2.06
C GLY A 147 8.08 8.40 -1.13
N LEU A 148 7.00 8.81 -0.45
CA LEU A 148 7.03 9.90 0.54
C LEU A 148 7.92 9.56 1.75
N PHE A 149 7.94 8.31 2.22
CA PHE A 149 8.83 7.90 3.30
C PHE A 149 10.31 7.89 2.90
N ILE A 150 10.61 7.54 1.65
CA ILE A 150 11.99 7.61 1.11
C ILE A 150 12.41 9.08 1.02
N LEU A 151 11.55 9.94 0.46
CA LEU A 151 11.77 11.39 0.41
C LEU A 151 12.00 11.97 1.80
N LEU A 152 11.14 11.64 2.77
CA LEU A 152 11.27 12.11 4.14
C LEU A 152 12.59 11.65 4.78
N GLY A 153 13.01 10.41 4.52
CA GLY A 153 14.29 9.87 4.95
C GLY A 153 15.48 10.66 4.38
N ALA A 154 15.44 10.94 3.07
CA ALA A 154 16.46 11.72 2.38
C ALA A 154 16.54 13.17 2.90
N LEU A 155 15.39 13.81 3.11
CA LEU A 155 15.32 15.20 3.62
C LEU A 155 15.82 15.30 5.06
N LYS A 156 15.41 14.38 5.95
CA LYS A 156 15.85 14.38 7.36
C LYS A 156 17.35 14.14 7.51
N THR A 157 17.96 13.37 6.61
CA THR A 157 19.38 13.01 6.67
C THR A 157 20.28 13.89 5.80
N ARG A 158 19.71 14.70 4.91
CA ARG A 158 20.43 15.48 3.88
C ARG A 158 21.39 14.61 3.06
N SER A 159 21.02 13.35 2.81
CA SER A 159 21.83 12.36 2.10
C SER A 159 21.69 12.53 0.58
N LYS A 160 22.80 12.76 -0.13
CA LYS A 160 22.82 12.76 -1.60
C LYS A 160 22.40 11.41 -2.18
N ILE A 161 22.82 10.30 -1.55
CA ILE A 161 22.43 8.94 -1.94
C ILE A 161 20.94 8.73 -1.66
N GLY A 162 20.42 9.28 -0.56
CA GLY A 162 18.99 9.28 -0.27
C GLY A 162 18.17 9.97 -1.36
N ILE A 163 18.62 11.13 -1.86
CA ILE A 163 17.96 11.81 -2.99
C ILE A 163 18.08 10.97 -4.27
N ALA A 164 19.26 10.41 -4.55
CA ALA A 164 19.46 9.51 -5.69
C ALA A 164 18.53 8.28 -5.63
N SER A 165 18.23 7.75 -4.44
CA SER A 165 17.30 6.63 -4.29
C SER A 165 15.87 6.96 -4.73
N ILE A 166 15.43 8.21 -4.59
CA ILE A 166 14.12 8.66 -5.11
C ILE A 166 14.12 8.63 -6.63
N VAL A 167 15.21 9.10 -7.26
CA VAL A 167 15.38 9.05 -8.71
C VAL A 167 15.35 7.60 -9.18
N VAL A 168 16.11 6.71 -8.54
CA VAL A 168 16.09 5.26 -8.86
C VAL A 168 14.69 4.67 -8.70
N PHE A 169 13.98 4.98 -7.62
CA PHE A 169 12.61 4.48 -7.39
C PHE A 169 11.66 4.86 -8.54
N ILE A 170 11.71 6.12 -8.98
CA ILE A 170 10.91 6.61 -10.11
C ILE A 170 11.39 6.00 -11.43
N SER A 171 12.70 5.95 -11.67
CA SER A 171 13.29 5.38 -12.89
C SER A 171 12.95 3.89 -13.04
N CYS A 172 13.03 3.09 -11.97
CA CYS A 172 12.60 1.69 -11.99
C CYS A 172 11.12 1.57 -12.36
N SER A 173 10.27 2.41 -11.77
CA SER A 173 8.82 2.42 -12.03
C SER A 173 8.50 2.73 -13.49
N VAL A 174 9.17 3.75 -14.05
CA VAL A 174 9.00 4.15 -15.46
C VAL A 174 9.57 3.06 -16.38
N ALA A 175 10.75 2.51 -16.07
CA ALA A 175 11.37 1.46 -16.88
C ALA A 175 10.45 0.23 -17.01
N LEU A 176 9.76 -0.18 -15.96
CA LEU A 176 8.80 -1.31 -16.00
C LEU A 176 7.64 -1.09 -16.95
N LEU A 177 7.26 0.17 -17.19
CA LEU A 177 6.22 0.55 -18.15
C LEU A 177 6.75 0.66 -19.59
N LEU A 178 8.06 0.79 -19.78
CA LEU A 178 8.69 0.95 -21.10
C LEU A 178 9.26 -0.37 -21.65
N ILE A 179 9.74 -1.27 -20.78
CA ILE A 179 10.31 -2.56 -21.20
C ILE A 179 9.23 -3.41 -21.86
N SER A 180 9.54 -3.96 -23.05
CA SER A 180 8.65 -4.85 -23.80
C SER A 180 8.20 -6.05 -22.97
N SER A 181 6.92 -6.42 -23.10
CA SER A 181 6.35 -7.59 -22.43
C SER A 181 6.89 -8.93 -22.95
N ASN A 182 7.58 -8.97 -24.09
CA ASN A 182 8.09 -10.20 -24.71
C ASN A 182 9.05 -11.01 -23.82
N ILE A 183 9.67 -10.35 -22.84
CA ILE A 183 10.61 -10.96 -21.88
C ILE A 183 9.84 -11.60 -20.69
N ASN A 184 8.52 -11.47 -20.63
CA ASN A 184 7.70 -12.09 -19.59
C ASN A 184 7.80 -13.61 -19.66
N GLN A 185 8.09 -14.24 -18.52
CA GLN A 185 8.25 -15.68 -18.35
C GLN A 185 7.16 -16.27 -17.43
N SER A 186 6.16 -15.47 -17.04
CA SER A 186 5.06 -15.94 -16.20
C SER A 186 4.32 -17.11 -16.87
N SER A 187 4.11 -18.17 -16.11
CA SER A 187 3.40 -19.36 -16.57
C SER A 187 1.89 -19.16 -16.42
N ILE A 188 1.25 -18.63 -17.45
CA ILE A 188 -0.18 -18.31 -17.42
C ILE A 188 -1.01 -19.61 -17.46
N SER A 189 -1.18 -20.22 -16.30
CA SER A 189 -2.00 -21.41 -16.06
C SER A 189 -3.41 -21.04 -15.60
N ALA A 190 -4.37 -21.97 -15.72
CA ALA A 190 -5.72 -21.77 -15.19
C ALA A 190 -5.71 -21.46 -13.67
N ASN A 191 -4.81 -22.10 -12.91
CA ASN A 191 -4.66 -21.89 -11.48
C ASN A 191 -4.16 -20.47 -11.15
N LEU A 192 -3.23 -19.93 -11.95
CA LEU A 192 -2.75 -18.56 -11.80
C LEU A 192 -3.89 -17.56 -12.04
N ILE A 193 -4.65 -17.74 -13.13
CA ILE A 193 -5.77 -16.87 -13.48
C ILE A 193 -6.83 -16.86 -12.37
N ASP A 194 -7.20 -18.03 -11.83
CA ASP A 194 -8.20 -18.11 -10.76
C ASP A 194 -7.70 -17.47 -9.46
N SER A 195 -6.43 -17.71 -9.11
CA SER A 195 -5.80 -17.07 -7.96
C SER A 195 -5.82 -15.54 -8.10
N TYR A 196 -5.50 -15.04 -9.30
CA TYR A 196 -5.40 -13.62 -9.57
C TYR A 196 -6.76 -12.89 -9.69
N ARG A 197 -7.88 -13.62 -9.73
CA ARG A 197 -9.22 -13.10 -10.06
C ARG A 197 -9.63 -11.84 -9.27
N ILE A 198 -9.32 -11.78 -7.97
CA ILE A 198 -9.69 -10.65 -7.11
C ILE A 198 -8.79 -9.42 -7.35
N PHE A 199 -7.54 -9.64 -7.78
CA PHE A 199 -6.57 -8.59 -8.07
C PHE A 199 -6.67 -8.05 -9.49
N ARG A 200 -7.31 -8.81 -10.41
CA ARG A 200 -7.53 -8.42 -11.80
C ARG A 200 -8.13 -7.03 -11.95
N ASN A 201 -9.11 -6.70 -11.11
CA ASN A 201 -9.78 -5.40 -11.15
C ASN A 201 -8.79 -4.23 -10.91
N LEU A 202 -7.79 -4.42 -10.04
CA LEU A 202 -6.76 -3.39 -9.82
C LEU A 202 -5.93 -3.15 -11.08
N ASN A 203 -5.58 -4.21 -11.81
CA ASN A 203 -4.87 -4.04 -13.09
C ASN A 203 -5.70 -3.28 -14.10
N ILE A 204 -6.97 -3.66 -14.28
CA ILE A 204 -7.87 -3.00 -15.24
C ILE A 204 -8.02 -1.52 -14.91
N LYS A 205 -8.25 -1.17 -13.64
CA LYS A 205 -8.38 0.24 -13.24
C LYS A 205 -7.07 1.01 -13.35
N MET A 206 -5.92 0.37 -13.15
CA MET A 206 -4.64 0.99 -13.46
C MET A 206 -4.48 1.23 -14.97
N ILE A 207 -4.87 0.27 -15.81
CA ILE A 207 -4.84 0.41 -17.27
C ILE A 207 -5.71 1.60 -17.73
N GLU A 208 -6.91 1.76 -17.16
CA GLU A 208 -7.80 2.91 -17.40
C GLU A 208 -7.18 4.25 -16.97
N VAL A 209 -6.50 4.29 -15.82
CA VAL A 209 -5.82 5.52 -15.34
C VAL A 209 -4.69 5.92 -16.30
N PHE A 210 -3.87 4.98 -16.74
CA PHE A 210 -2.79 5.30 -17.68
C PHE A 210 -3.29 5.70 -19.08
N GLN A 211 -4.40 5.11 -19.56
CA GLN A 211 -5.07 5.57 -20.78
C GLN A 211 -5.47 7.03 -20.76
N PHE A 212 -5.98 7.50 -19.63
CA PHE A 212 -6.37 8.90 -19.47
C PHE A 212 -5.18 9.84 -19.77
N PHE A 213 -3.95 9.43 -19.45
CA PHE A 213 -2.71 10.14 -19.78
C PHE A 213 -2.21 9.96 -21.22
N HIS A 214 -3.05 9.40 -22.12
CA HIS A 214 -2.81 9.29 -23.57
C HIS A 214 -1.56 8.47 -23.97
N PHE A 215 -1.43 7.25 -23.45
CA PHE A 215 -0.59 6.23 -24.11
C PHE A 215 -1.41 5.63 -25.28
N PRO A 216 -1.09 5.96 -26.55
CA PRO A 216 -1.98 5.75 -27.70
C PRO A 216 -2.26 4.28 -28.05
N GLU A 217 -1.43 3.33 -27.57
CA GLU A 217 -1.54 1.89 -27.82
C GLU A 217 -2.81 1.22 -27.25
N ILE A 218 -3.53 1.91 -26.36
CA ILE A 218 -4.54 1.28 -25.50
C ILE A 218 -5.98 1.50 -26.00
N LYS A 219 -6.22 2.54 -26.80
CA LYS A 219 -7.58 3.02 -27.12
C LYS A 219 -8.36 2.07 -28.05
N GLU A 220 -7.67 1.21 -28.80
CA GLU A 220 -8.29 0.33 -29.81
C GLU A 220 -8.76 -1.02 -29.23
N ASN A 221 -8.26 -1.43 -28.06
CA ASN A 221 -8.39 -2.81 -27.56
C ASN A 221 -9.30 -2.98 -26.33
N ILE A 222 -10.03 -1.97 -25.87
CA ILE A 222 -10.78 -2.06 -24.59
C ILE A 222 -12.29 -2.22 -24.77
N GLY A 223 -12.81 -1.96 -25.97
CA GLY A 223 -14.23 -2.13 -26.25
C GLY A 223 -14.71 -3.59 -26.36
N ASN A 224 -13.83 -4.52 -26.77
CA ASN A 224 -14.24 -5.87 -27.22
C ASN A 224 -13.42 -7.04 -26.64
N THR A 225 -12.48 -6.78 -25.73
CA THR A 225 -11.49 -7.80 -25.31
C THR A 225 -11.80 -8.31 -23.90
N ASN A 226 -11.73 -9.63 -23.70
CA ASN A 226 -11.96 -10.23 -22.38
C ASN A 226 -10.95 -9.67 -21.35
N ASP A 227 -11.40 -9.34 -20.13
CA ASP A 227 -10.54 -8.89 -19.02
C ASP A 227 -9.26 -9.72 -18.87
N ASN A 228 -9.36 -11.04 -19.02
CA ASN A 228 -8.20 -11.93 -18.91
C ASN A 228 -7.22 -11.73 -20.08
N GLN A 229 -7.73 -11.54 -21.30
CA GLN A 229 -6.90 -11.21 -22.44
C GLN A 229 -6.19 -9.87 -22.25
N LEU A 230 -6.92 -8.86 -21.77
CA LEU A 230 -6.35 -7.54 -21.48
C LEU A 230 -5.24 -7.63 -20.42
N VAL A 231 -5.45 -8.36 -19.34
CA VAL A 231 -4.51 -8.37 -18.20
C VAL A 231 -3.30 -9.29 -18.44
N PHE A 232 -3.53 -10.52 -18.90
CA PHE A 232 -2.48 -11.54 -18.95
C PHE A 232 -1.75 -11.61 -20.29
N PHE A 233 -2.40 -11.19 -21.38
CA PHE A 233 -1.89 -11.43 -22.73
C PHE A 233 -1.63 -10.15 -23.53
N SER A 234 -2.07 -8.98 -23.06
CA SER A 234 -1.71 -7.71 -23.69
C SER A 234 -0.37 -7.19 -23.18
N ASP A 235 0.40 -6.55 -24.06
CA ASP A 235 1.69 -5.96 -23.70
C ASP A 235 1.55 -4.93 -22.56
N PHE A 236 0.52 -4.09 -22.64
CA PHE A 236 0.27 -3.08 -21.64
C PHE A 236 -0.23 -3.67 -20.30
N GLY A 237 -1.06 -4.71 -20.33
CA GLY A 237 -1.50 -5.42 -19.13
C GLY A 237 -0.33 -6.01 -18.35
N ILE A 238 0.61 -6.64 -19.05
CA ILE A 238 1.84 -7.17 -18.45
C ILE A 238 2.69 -6.03 -17.87
N LYS A 239 2.88 -4.92 -18.59
CA LYS A 239 3.62 -3.74 -18.09
C LYS A 239 3.01 -3.18 -16.80
N ILE A 240 1.70 -3.06 -16.72
CA ILE A 240 1.00 -2.63 -15.50
C ILE A 240 1.19 -3.65 -14.38
N MET A 241 1.12 -4.94 -14.67
CA MET A 241 1.35 -5.96 -13.67
C MET A 241 2.79 -5.91 -13.12
N ARG A 242 3.80 -5.68 -13.97
CA ARG A 242 5.19 -5.46 -13.56
C ARG A 242 5.32 -4.30 -12.58
N PHE A 243 4.69 -3.17 -12.88
CA PHE A 243 4.66 -2.02 -11.99
C PHE A 243 4.01 -2.35 -10.64
N ILE A 244 2.87 -3.04 -10.63
CA ILE A 244 2.17 -3.43 -9.40
C ILE A 244 3.03 -4.39 -8.57
N ALA A 245 3.62 -5.41 -9.20
CA ALA A 245 4.47 -6.38 -8.53
C ALA A 245 5.70 -5.72 -7.90
N PHE A 246 6.35 -4.80 -8.63
CA PHE A 246 7.45 -3.99 -8.11
C PHE A 246 7.03 -3.16 -6.90
N ALA A 247 5.91 -2.44 -7.00
CA ALA A 247 5.44 -1.56 -5.93
C ALA A 247 5.20 -2.32 -4.62
N TYR A 248 4.52 -3.48 -4.68
CA TYR A 248 4.28 -4.32 -3.50
C TYR A 248 5.57 -4.95 -2.96
N THR A 249 6.40 -5.50 -3.85
CA THR A 249 7.66 -6.16 -3.46
C THR A 249 8.58 -5.18 -2.74
N TYR A 250 8.83 -4.03 -3.36
CA TYR A 250 9.74 -3.05 -2.80
C TYR A 250 9.17 -2.40 -1.54
N HIS A 251 7.86 -2.16 -1.45
CA HIS A 251 7.22 -1.66 -0.23
C HIS A 251 7.54 -2.55 0.98
N TYR A 252 7.38 -3.88 0.86
CA TYR A 252 7.69 -4.81 1.95
C TYR A 252 9.20 -4.88 2.24
N LEU A 253 10.05 -4.91 1.22
CA LEU A 253 11.52 -4.95 1.41
C LEU A 253 12.06 -3.64 2.02
N ASN A 254 11.49 -2.49 1.65
CA ASN A 254 11.81 -1.18 2.21
C ASN A 254 11.48 -1.13 3.72
N TRP A 255 10.40 -1.78 4.16
CA TRP A 255 10.11 -1.93 5.58
C TRP A 255 11.20 -2.75 6.29
N PHE A 256 11.51 -3.94 5.78
CA PHE A 256 12.44 -4.85 6.45
C PHE A 256 13.89 -4.34 6.46
N SER A 257 14.32 -3.63 5.42
CA SER A 257 15.67 -3.08 5.29
C SER A 257 15.99 -1.95 6.28
N LYS A 258 14.96 -1.27 6.80
CA LYS A 258 15.12 -0.14 7.72
C LYS A 258 15.39 -0.56 9.16
N THR A 259 16.16 -1.62 9.40
CA THR A 259 16.40 -2.19 10.74
C THR A 259 16.97 -1.20 11.76
N SER A 260 17.77 -0.21 11.34
CA SER A 260 18.36 0.79 12.25
C SER A 260 17.42 1.94 12.62
N VAL A 261 16.32 2.11 11.88
CA VAL A 261 15.31 3.18 12.09
C VAL A 261 14.03 2.57 12.64
N ILE A 262 13.59 1.51 11.98
CA ILE A 262 12.44 0.67 12.28
C ILE A 262 13.01 -0.61 12.90
N LEU A 263 13.27 -0.54 14.20
CA LEU A 263 13.80 -1.63 15.02
C LEU A 263 12.71 -2.71 15.24
N TRP A 264 12.13 -3.25 14.16
CA TRP A 264 11.01 -4.19 14.20
C TRP A 264 11.34 -5.48 14.96
N HIS A 265 12.60 -5.90 14.92
CA HIS A 265 13.13 -7.05 15.65
C HIS A 265 13.36 -6.77 17.14
N LYS A 266 13.43 -5.50 17.56
CA LYS A 266 13.65 -5.09 18.96
C LYS A 266 12.32 -5.00 19.69
N THR A 267 11.67 -6.15 19.88
CA THR A 267 10.44 -6.32 20.66
C THR A 267 10.61 -7.48 21.65
N SER A 268 9.65 -7.67 22.56
CA SER A 268 9.67 -8.82 23.48
C SER A 268 9.60 -10.14 22.71
N THR A 269 10.33 -11.16 23.17
CA THR A 269 10.35 -12.50 22.58
C THR A 269 8.97 -13.09 22.38
N MET A 270 8.05 -12.90 23.35
CA MET A 270 6.67 -13.37 23.26
C MET A 270 5.90 -12.74 22.08
N LYS A 271 6.08 -11.44 21.84
CA LYS A 271 5.45 -10.75 20.70
C LYS A 271 6.05 -11.23 19.38
N LEU A 272 7.36 -11.41 19.32
CA LEU A 272 8.03 -11.92 18.12
C LEU A 272 7.57 -13.35 17.79
N LEU A 273 7.46 -14.21 18.81
CA LEU A 273 6.91 -15.56 18.67
C LEU A 273 5.46 -15.51 18.15
N ALA A 274 4.61 -14.66 18.73
CA ALA A 274 3.23 -14.49 18.27
C ALA A 274 3.17 -14.04 16.81
N ILE A 275 4.02 -13.09 16.39
CA ILE A 275 4.12 -12.65 14.99
C ILE A 275 4.45 -13.83 14.08
N PHE A 276 5.47 -14.64 14.42
CA PHE A 276 5.85 -15.79 13.59
C PHE A 276 4.76 -16.86 13.54
N VAL A 277 4.09 -17.14 14.67
CA VAL A 277 2.97 -18.09 14.69
C VAL A 277 1.82 -17.61 13.79
N ILE A 278 1.40 -16.36 13.93
CA ILE A 278 0.32 -15.81 13.08
C ILE A 278 0.75 -15.79 11.61
N TRP A 279 2.02 -15.50 11.32
CA TRP A 279 2.57 -15.55 9.96
C TRP A 279 2.52 -16.95 9.37
N PHE A 280 3.02 -17.98 10.09
CA PHE A 280 2.95 -19.37 9.65
C PHE A 280 1.51 -19.83 9.42
N VAL A 281 0.60 -19.48 10.33
CA VAL A 281 -0.84 -19.77 10.18
C VAL A 281 -1.41 -19.06 8.93
N SER A 282 -1.01 -17.82 8.67
CA SER A 282 -1.49 -17.08 7.49
C SER A 282 -1.06 -17.74 6.18
N VAL A 283 0.19 -18.19 6.09
CA VAL A 283 0.72 -18.91 4.92
C VAL A 283 0.08 -20.31 4.79
N ALA A 284 -0.11 -21.01 5.91
CA ALA A 284 -0.78 -22.31 5.94
C ALA A 284 -2.25 -22.21 5.49
N LEU A 285 -2.98 -21.18 5.94
CA LEU A 285 -4.37 -20.95 5.51
C LEU A 285 -4.44 -20.64 4.01
N TYR A 286 -3.52 -19.85 3.49
CA TYR A 286 -3.44 -19.52 2.06
C TYR A 286 -3.17 -20.75 1.19
N THR A 287 -2.29 -21.65 1.64
CA THR A 287 -1.96 -22.90 0.92
C THR A 287 -3.04 -23.98 1.07
N TYR A 288 -3.70 -24.07 2.22
CA TYR A 288 -4.77 -25.06 2.47
C TYR A 288 -6.09 -24.68 1.77
N ASN A 289 -6.52 -23.42 1.89
CA ASN A 289 -7.72 -22.91 1.24
C ASN A 289 -7.51 -21.48 0.76
N TYR A 290 -7.24 -21.36 -0.53
CA TYR A 290 -6.95 -20.09 -1.19
C TYR A 290 -7.94 -18.98 -0.85
N LYS A 291 -9.25 -19.27 -0.90
CA LYS A 291 -10.30 -18.28 -0.65
C LYS A 291 -10.29 -17.78 0.80
N VAL A 292 -10.17 -18.69 1.77
CA VAL A 292 -10.15 -18.35 3.20
C VAL A 292 -8.85 -17.62 3.56
N GLY A 293 -7.71 -18.14 3.10
CA GLY A 293 -6.43 -17.49 3.33
C GLY A 293 -6.36 -16.09 2.72
N LEU A 294 -6.89 -15.90 1.50
CA LEU A 294 -6.94 -14.59 0.87
C LEU A 294 -7.84 -13.60 1.63
N GLN A 295 -9.00 -14.04 2.15
CA GLN A 295 -9.86 -13.20 3.00
C GLN A 295 -9.16 -12.81 4.30
N TRP A 296 -8.45 -13.74 4.93
CA TRP A 296 -7.65 -13.49 6.12
C TRP A 296 -6.52 -12.50 5.87
N LEU A 297 -5.75 -12.70 4.81
CA LEU A 297 -4.68 -11.78 4.39
C LEU A 297 -5.22 -10.40 4.04
N TYR A 298 -6.36 -10.32 3.37
CA TYR A 298 -7.03 -9.04 3.09
C TYR A 298 -7.41 -8.30 4.38
N LEU A 299 -7.89 -9.00 5.40
CA LEU A 299 -8.22 -8.39 6.69
C LEU A 299 -6.97 -7.84 7.38
N LEU A 300 -5.88 -8.61 7.44
CA LEU A 300 -4.60 -8.13 7.97
C LEU A 300 -4.06 -6.96 7.13
N SER A 301 -4.24 -7.04 5.80
CA SER A 301 -3.84 -6.00 4.88
C SER A 301 -4.61 -4.70 5.10
N ILE A 302 -5.94 -4.73 5.25
CA ILE A 302 -6.68 -3.49 5.46
C ILE A 302 -6.45 -2.93 6.87
N ALA A 303 -6.27 -3.78 7.87
CA ALA A 303 -6.03 -3.36 9.25
C ALA A 303 -4.71 -2.59 9.40
N HIS A 304 -3.59 -3.07 8.85
CA HIS A 304 -2.32 -2.35 8.97
C HIS A 304 -2.37 -1.00 8.25
N VAL A 305 -2.92 -0.94 7.03
CA VAL A 305 -3.10 0.30 6.26
C VAL A 305 -3.84 1.36 7.09
N LEU A 306 -4.98 0.99 7.69
CA LEU A 306 -5.79 1.93 8.49
C LEU A 306 -5.04 2.41 9.74
N LEU A 307 -4.30 1.52 10.40
CA LEU A 307 -3.48 1.86 11.57
C LEU A 307 -2.29 2.75 11.23
N GLU A 308 -1.83 2.72 9.98
CA GLU A 308 -0.72 3.55 9.49
C GLU A 308 -1.17 4.96 9.05
N PHE A 309 -2.47 5.21 8.80
CA PHE A 309 -2.95 6.52 8.37
C PHE A 309 -2.45 7.73 9.18
N PRO A 310 -2.39 7.70 10.52
CA PRO A 310 -1.82 8.81 11.26
C PRO A 310 -0.33 9.05 10.93
N LEU A 311 0.46 7.98 10.72
CA LEU A 311 1.85 8.10 10.30
C LEU A 311 1.96 8.71 8.90
N ASN A 312 1.10 8.28 7.97
CA ASN A 312 1.05 8.82 6.62
C ASN A 312 0.81 10.33 6.62
N HIS A 313 -0.17 10.80 7.40
CA HIS A 313 -0.43 12.22 7.59
C HIS A 313 0.74 12.97 8.23
N LYS A 314 1.32 12.40 9.29
CA LYS A 314 2.49 12.97 9.96
C LYS A 314 3.69 13.10 9.01
N SER A 315 3.88 12.14 8.11
CA SER A 315 4.96 12.17 7.12
C SER A 315 4.87 13.38 6.20
N LEU A 316 3.67 13.71 5.71
CA LEU A 316 3.42 14.88 4.87
C LEU A 316 3.71 16.19 5.62
N ILE A 317 3.28 16.27 6.88
CA ILE A 317 3.55 17.43 7.75
C ILE A 317 5.07 17.60 7.94
N ASP A 318 5.78 16.50 8.22
CA ASP A 318 7.24 16.53 8.43
C ASP A 318 8.00 16.89 7.15
N ILE A 319 7.61 16.39 5.98
CA ILE A 319 8.20 16.77 4.68
C ILE A 319 8.08 18.28 4.48
N ARG A 320 6.88 18.84 4.68
CA ARG A 320 6.64 20.29 4.55
C ARG A 320 7.55 21.10 5.48
N LYS A 321 7.75 20.64 6.72
CA LYS A 321 8.65 21.29 7.68
C LYS A 321 10.11 21.26 7.21
N GLN A 322 10.58 20.11 6.73
CA GLN A 322 11.96 19.97 6.23
C GLN A 322 12.23 20.89 5.04
N LEU A 323 11.32 20.95 4.06
CA LEU A 323 11.45 21.82 2.89
C LEU A 323 11.48 23.31 3.27
N LYS A 324 10.67 23.76 4.23
CA LYS A 324 10.69 25.14 4.72
C LYS A 324 11.94 25.51 5.52
N SER A 325 12.56 24.53 6.17
CA SER A 325 13.76 24.73 6.99
C SER A 325 15.06 24.75 6.17
N GLN A 326 15.00 24.50 4.86
CA GLN A 326 16.15 24.67 3.98
C GLN A 326 16.27 26.17 3.65
N PRO A 327 17.38 26.85 4.03
CA PRO A 327 17.65 28.18 3.49
C PRO A 327 17.77 28.04 1.98
N SER A 328 17.03 28.88 1.24
CA SER A 328 17.20 29.07 -0.20
C SER A 328 18.67 29.34 -0.48
N GLN A 329 19.37 28.36 -1.06
CA GLN A 329 20.70 28.58 -1.62
C GLN A 329 20.58 29.29 -2.95
#